data_AF-A0A0X1RZN2-F1
#
_entry.id   AF-A0A0X1RZN2-F1
#
_cell.length_a   1.000
_cell.length_b   1.000
_cell.length_c   1.000
_cell.angle_alpha   90.00
_cell.angle_beta   90.00
_cell.angle_gamma   90.00
#
_symmetry.space_group_name_H-M   'P 1'
#
loop_
_entity.id
_entity.type
_entity.pdbx_description
1 polymer ?
#
loop_
_entity_poly.entity_id
_entity_poly.type
_entity_poly.pdbx_seq_one_letter_code
_entity_poly.pdbx_strand_id
1 'polypeptide(L)' 'MNFHHIKKLAEYNGQLPKLISEISKKDAQKAFALLEDWANHKRPLKEIYDEARGELA' A
#
# COMPACT_ATOMS: atom_id res chain seq x y z
N MET A 1 10.75 -10.92 -18.22
CA MET A 1 10.40 -10.27 -16.93
C MET A 1 10.99 -11.08 -15.80
N ASN A 2 11.57 -10.44 -14.78
CA ASN A 2 12.34 -11.11 -13.74
C ASN A 2 11.39 -11.62 -12.63
N PHE A 3 11.31 -12.94 -12.41
CA PHE A 3 10.39 -13.60 -11.45
C PHE A 3 10.39 -12.95 -10.06
N HIS A 4 11.57 -12.52 -9.61
CA HIS A 4 11.78 -11.80 -8.35
C HIS A 4 10.98 -10.50 -8.24
N HIS A 5 10.84 -9.77 -9.34
CA HIS A 5 10.12 -8.50 -9.36
C HIS A 5 8.61 -8.71 -9.23
N ILE A 6 8.06 -9.71 -9.92
CA ILE A 6 6.64 -10.09 -9.83
C ILE A 6 6.31 -10.55 -8.40
N LYS A 7 7.18 -11.36 -7.79
CA LYS A 7 7.01 -11.82 -6.40
C LYS A 7 6.88 -10.64 -5.42
N LYS A 8 7.78 -9.66 -5.50
CA LYS A 8 7.72 -8.47 -4.63
C LYS A 8 6.44 -7.66 -4.81
N LEU A 9 6.01 -7.43 -6.06
CA LEU A 9 4.78 -6.71 -6.33
C LEU A 9 3.55 -7.45 -5.77
N ALA A 10 3.51 -8.78 -5.89
CA ALA A 10 2.46 -9.59 -5.29
C ALA A 10 2.46 -9.51 -3.76
N GLU A 11 3.64 -9.53 -3.12
CA GLU A 11 3.78 -9.36 -1.67
C GLU A 11 3.26 -8.00 -1.20
N TYR A 12 3.64 -6.91 -1.88
CA TYR A 12 3.13 -5.57 -1.58
C TYR A 12 1.61 -5.52 -1.71
N ASN A 13 1.07 -6.04 -2.82
CA ASN A 13 -0.37 -6.02 -3.09
C ASN A 13 -1.18 -6.86 -2.09
N GLY A 14 -0.61 -7.97 -1.61
CA GLY A 14 -1.26 -8.83 -0.61
C GLY A 14 -1.28 -8.24 0.80
N GLN A 15 -0.30 -7.39 1.14
CA GLN A 15 -0.18 -6.79 2.47
C GLN A 15 -0.82 -5.40 2.58
N LEU A 16 -0.84 -4.63 1.49
CA LEU A 16 -1.30 -3.25 1.47
C LEU A 16 -2.73 -3.05 2.03
N PRO A 17 -3.74 -3.90 1.72
CA PRO A 17 -5.08 -3.75 2.29
C PRO A 17 -5.10 -3.81 3.82
N LYS A 18 -4.26 -4.68 4.40
CA LYS A 18 -4.16 -4.83 5.85
C LYS A 18 -3.55 -3.58 6.48
N LEU A 19 -2.49 -3.02 5.88
CA LEU A 19 -1.88 -1.78 6.36
C LEU A 19 -2.89 -0.62 6.32
N ILE A 20 -3.58 -0.44 5.20
CA ILE A 20 -4.61 0.61 5.05
C ILE A 20 -5.72 0.45 6.09
N SER A 21 -6.16 -0.78 6.37
CA SER A 21 -7.18 -1.05 7.39
C SER A 21 -6.70 -0.77 8.82
N GLU A 22 -5.41 -0.90 9.13
CA GLU A 22 -4.88 -0.52 10.44
C GLU A 22 -4.70 1.00 10.55
N ILE A 23 -4.24 1.65 9.48
CA ILE A 23 -4.14 3.11 9.41
C ILE A 23 -5.53 3.74 9.58
N SER A 24 -6.59 3.18 8.97
CA SER A 24 -7.93 3.76 9.06
C SER A 24 -8.50 3.82 10.48
N LYS A 25 -7.97 3.02 11.41
CA LYS A 25 -8.34 3.06 12.83
C LYS A 25 -7.73 4.26 13.57
N LYS A 26 -6.62 4.81 13.05
CA LYS A 26 -5.90 5.96 13.61
C LYS A 26 -6.18 7.24 12.84
N ASP A 27 -6.15 7.16 11.50
CA ASP A 27 -6.35 8.25 10.56
C ASP A 27 -7.11 7.75 9.32
N ALA A 28 -8.42 7.98 9.33
CA ALA A 28 -9.31 7.59 8.23
C ALA A 28 -9.05 8.38 6.94
N GLN A 29 -8.63 9.64 7.03
CA GLN A 29 -8.40 10.49 5.86
C GLN A 29 -7.14 10.04 5.12
N LYS A 30 -6.07 9.73 5.86
CA LYS A 30 -4.84 9.16 5.30
C LYS A 30 -5.09 7.80 4.67
N ALA A 31 -5.81 6.90 5.35
CA ALA A 31 -6.14 5.59 4.81
C ALA A 31 -6.95 5.69 3.51
N PHE A 32 -7.90 6.62 3.44
CA PHE A 32 -8.67 6.88 2.22
C PHE A 32 -7.78 7.37 1.07
N ALA A 33 -6.85 8.30 1.33
CA ALA A 33 -5.91 8.78 0.33
C ALA A 33 -5.02 7.66 -0.23
N LEU A 34 -4.50 6.77 0.63
CA LEU A 34 -3.71 5.61 0.23
C LEU A 34 -4.52 4.60 -0.59
N LEU A 35 -5.78 4.38 -0.22
CA LEU A 35 -6.70 3.50 -0.95
C LEU A 35 -7.00 4.06 -2.35
N GLU A 36 -7.23 5.37 -2.45
CA GLU A 36 -7.45 6.08 -3.72
C GLU A 36 -6.22 6.02 -4.64
N ASP A 37 -5.02 6.19 -4.10
CA ASP A 37 -3.77 6.06 -4.86
C ASP A 37 -3.60 4.64 -5.42
N TRP A 38 -3.92 3.63 -4.60
CA TRP A 38 -3.80 2.22 -4.97
C TRP A 38 -4.84 1.82 -6.01
N ALA A 39 -6.12 2.14 -5.79
CA ALA A 39 -7.20 1.77 -6.70
C ALA A 39 -7.05 2.42 -8.09
N ASN A 40 -6.57 3.66 -8.13
CA ASN A 40 -6.43 4.42 -9.37
C ASN A 40 -5.03 4.35 -10.00
N HIS A 41 -4.11 3.54 -9.45
CA HIS A 41 -2.73 3.43 -9.92
C HIS A 41 -2.02 4.79 -10.06
N LYS A 42 -2.31 5.75 -9.17
CA LYS A 42 -1.79 7.14 -9.26
C LYS A 42 -0.26 7.21 -9.14
N ARG A 43 0.34 6.24 -8.45
CA ARG A 43 1.78 6.11 -8.25
C ARG A 43 2.20 4.64 -8.07
N PRO A 44 3.50 4.31 -8.17
CA PRO A 44 3.98 2.94 -8.08
C PRO A 44 3.56 2.22 -6.79
N LEU A 45 3.11 0.96 -6.91
CA LEU A 45 2.65 0.14 -5.78
C LEU A 45 3.67 0.09 -4.63
N LYS A 46 4.97 0.04 -4.95
CA LYS A 46 6.04 0.05 -3.95
C LYS A 46 6.02 1.32 -3.09
N GLU A 47 5.80 2.49 -3.69
CA GLU A 47 5.78 3.77 -2.96
C GLU A 47 4.58 3.85 -2.04
N ILE A 48 3.41 3.40 -2.50
CA ILE A 48 2.18 3.33 -1.69
C ILE A 48 2.40 2.39 -0.49
N TYR A 49 3.01 1.23 -0.72
CA TYR A 49 3.33 0.26 0.32
C TYR A 49 4.35 0.79 1.34
N ASP A 50 5.44 1.41 0.88
CA ASP A 50 6.47 1.95 1.75
C ASP A 50 5.90 3.08 2.64
N GLU A 51 5.03 3.92 2.10
CA GLU A 51 4.32 4.95 2.88
C GLU A 51 3.37 4.32 3.91
N ALA A 52 2.49 3.41 3.49
CA ALA A 52 1.56 2.74 4.40
C ALA A 52 2.28 1.99 5.53
N ARG A 53 3.45 1.40 5.24
CA ARG A 53 4.28 0.76 6.25
C ARG A 53 4.90 1.77 7.21
N GLY A 54 5.34 2.93 6.71
CA GLY A 54 5.92 4.01 7.51
C GLY A 54 4.95 4.60 8.54
N GLU A 55 3.65 4.68 8.22
CA GLU A 55 2.60 5.18 9.12
C GLU A 55 2.33 4.26 10.34
N LEU A 56 2.83 3.02 10.30
CA LEU A 56 2.63 2.01 11.35
C LEU A 56 3.91 1.63 12.10
N ALA A 57 5.06 2.18 11.69
CA ALA A 57 6.34 2.04 12.38
C ALA A 57 6.43 2.97 13.59
#